data_AF-A0A839ZFB6-F1
#
_entry.id   AF-A0A839ZFB6-F1
#
_cell.length_a   1.000
_cell.length_b   1.000
_cell.length_c   1.000
_cell.angle_alpha   90.00
_cell.angle_beta   90.00
_cell.angle_gamma   90.00
#
_symmetry.space_group_name_H-M   'P 1'
#
loop_
_entity.id
_entity.type
_entity.pdbx_description
1 polymer ?
#
loop_
_entity_poly.entity_id
_entity_poly.type
_entity_poly.pdbx_seq_one_letter_code
_entity_poly.pdbx_strand_id
1 'polypeptide(L)'
;MADSEISTSLSRPSRRDILSAALLTVGGSSFNSSAAAAPLDDSETDATVLAWKTWRAAHRRTLALCRKQQRLESKLARTIGFPQAVLNAAELPSPMRVSSLRQFDELAADVPSLRTRRAEVAEALRAHQQRWDDADRAIGYTATRNAEAAASVDEDRLIATLFATDATSLCGLSAKLDALIAVGAEGAEGRQFPWPELRRIRRDVARIVQLPRYDTADFTA
;
A
#
# COMPACT_ATOMS: atom_id res chain seq x y z
N MET A 1 1.48 -23.95 -23.64
CA MET A 1 1.13 -24.02 -22.19
C MET A 1 2.12 -23.11 -21.47
N ALA A 2 1.61 -22.16 -20.65
CA ALA A 2 2.31 -21.12 -19.84
C ALA A 2 3.06 -20.01 -20.65
N ASP A 3 3.03 -18.70 -20.35
CA ASP A 3 2.35 -17.86 -19.35
C ASP A 3 2.27 -16.39 -19.85
N SER A 4 1.28 -15.65 -19.33
CA SER A 4 0.84 -14.30 -19.75
C SER A 4 1.52 -13.17 -18.97
N GLU A 5 2.06 -12.15 -19.66
CA GLU A 5 2.53 -10.89 -19.05
C GLU A 5 1.87 -9.71 -19.78
N ILE A 6 0.60 -9.49 -19.45
CA ILE A 6 -0.08 -8.21 -19.67
C ILE A 6 0.37 -7.31 -18.52
N SER A 7 0.86 -6.10 -18.83
CA SER A 7 1.14 -5.07 -17.83
C SER A 7 -0.19 -4.56 -17.25
N THR A 8 -0.82 -5.41 -16.44
CA THR A 8 -1.76 -5.02 -15.41
C THR A 8 -0.96 -4.26 -14.36
N SER A 9 -1.47 -3.11 -13.94
CA SER A 9 -1.13 -2.52 -12.66
C SER A 9 -1.11 -3.66 -11.64
N LEU A 10 0.09 -4.07 -11.21
CA LEU A 10 0.26 -5.14 -10.25
C LEU A 10 -0.62 -4.78 -9.06
N SER A 11 -1.70 -5.54 -8.88
CA SER A 11 -2.38 -5.64 -7.61
C SER A 11 -1.27 -6.11 -6.67
N ARG A 12 -0.68 -5.14 -5.94
CA ARG A 12 0.19 -5.42 -4.80
C ARG A 12 -0.55 -6.48 -3.97
N PRO A 13 0.14 -7.45 -3.34
CA PRO A 13 -0.50 -8.30 -2.34
C PRO A 13 -1.32 -7.39 -1.44
N SER A 14 -2.61 -7.71 -1.30
CA SER A 14 -3.53 -6.85 -0.58
C SER A 14 -2.92 -6.67 0.80
N ARG A 15 -2.89 -5.45 1.36
CA ARG A 15 -2.41 -5.18 2.74
C ARG A 15 -3.02 -6.16 3.79
N ARG A 16 -4.11 -6.86 3.42
CA ARG A 16 -4.71 -8.02 4.09
C ARG A 16 -3.82 -9.25 4.23
N ASP A 17 -2.91 -9.57 3.32
CA ASP A 17 -2.08 -10.78 3.41
C ASP A 17 -1.08 -10.67 4.58
N ILE A 18 -0.58 -9.46 4.84
CA ILE A 18 0.29 -9.15 5.98
C ILE A 18 -0.51 -9.13 7.29
N LEU A 19 -1.72 -8.57 7.29
CA LEU A 19 -2.62 -8.63 8.45
C LEU A 19 -3.04 -10.07 8.78
N SER A 20 -3.19 -10.93 7.76
CA SER A 20 -3.52 -12.34 7.95
C SER A 20 -2.34 -13.10 8.54
N ALA A 21 -1.11 -12.82 8.09
CA ALA A 21 0.11 -13.39 8.69
C ALA A 21 0.30 -12.95 10.16
N ALA A 22 -0.02 -11.69 10.49
CA ALA A 22 0.04 -11.18 11.87
C ALA A 22 -1.10 -11.71 12.77
N LEU A 23 -2.25 -12.10 12.20
CA LEU A 23 -3.36 -12.69 12.96
C LEU A 23 -3.15 -14.18 13.26
N LEU A 24 -2.34 -14.89 12.47
CA LEU A 24 -2.03 -16.30 12.69
C LEU A 24 -1.13 -16.58 13.91
N THR A 25 -0.54 -15.55 14.52
CA THR A 25 0.22 -15.67 15.77
C THR A 25 -0.61 -15.45 17.04
N VAL A 26 -1.90 -15.05 16.92
CA VAL A 26 -2.82 -14.86 18.06
C VAL A 26 -3.70 -16.10 18.32
N GLY A 27 -3.66 -17.10 17.43
CA GLY A 27 -4.38 -18.36 17.59
C GLY A 27 -3.70 -19.29 18.60
N GLY A 28 -3.89 -19.07 19.91
CA GLY A 28 -3.44 -20.04 20.90
C GLY A 28 -3.52 -19.68 22.39
N SER A 29 -3.90 -18.46 22.77
CA SER A 29 -4.02 -18.13 24.20
C SER A 29 -5.47 -18.22 24.65
N SER A 30 -5.80 -19.37 25.25
CA SER A 30 -7.02 -19.60 26.01
C SER A 30 -7.32 -18.41 26.94
N PHE A 31 -8.55 -17.89 26.92
CA PHE A 31 -9.05 -16.78 27.75
C PHE A 31 -9.09 -17.08 29.25
N ASN A 32 -8.33 -18.07 29.73
CA ASN A 32 -8.25 -18.46 31.13
C ASN A 32 -6.80 -18.32 31.62
N SER A 33 -6.38 -17.08 31.90
CA SER A 33 -5.38 -16.86 32.93
C SER A 33 -5.73 -15.59 33.69
N SER A 34 -6.44 -15.78 34.80
CA SER A 34 -6.54 -14.78 35.86
C SER A 34 -5.18 -14.73 36.58
N ALA A 35 -4.22 -14.04 35.98
CA ALA A 35 -3.03 -13.60 36.70
C ALA A 35 -3.34 -12.21 37.26
N ALA A 36 -3.41 -12.13 38.59
CA ALA A 36 -3.64 -10.89 39.32
C ALA A 36 -2.70 -9.79 38.81
N ALA A 37 -3.28 -8.72 38.28
CA ALA A 37 -2.52 -7.55 37.84
C ALA A 37 -1.82 -6.94 39.05
N ALA A 38 -0.49 -7.06 39.09
CA ALA A 38 0.32 -6.23 39.97
C ALA A 38 0.09 -4.74 39.64
N PRO A 39 0.22 -3.82 40.60
CA PRO A 39 -0.01 -2.39 40.34
C PRO A 39 0.96 -1.92 39.26
N LEU A 40 0.40 -1.49 38.12
CA LEU A 40 1.15 -0.95 37.00
C LEU A 40 1.79 0.38 37.42
N ASP A 41 3.11 0.44 37.32
CA ASP A 41 3.88 1.65 37.49
C ASP A 41 3.53 2.63 36.36
N ASP A 42 2.97 3.79 36.70
CA ASP A 42 2.38 4.78 35.78
C ASP A 42 3.44 5.53 34.93
N SER A 43 4.69 5.06 34.94
CA SER A 43 5.85 5.68 34.31
C SER A 43 6.39 4.92 33.09
N GLU A 44 5.94 3.69 32.84
CA GLU A 44 6.36 2.95 31.65
C GLU A 44 5.56 3.44 30.45
N THR A 45 6.12 4.43 29.76
CA THR A 45 5.52 5.05 28.56
C THR A 45 4.95 3.98 27.65
N ASP A 46 3.62 3.95 27.47
CA ASP A 46 2.91 2.88 26.75
C ASP A 46 3.60 2.57 25.41
N ALA A 47 4.33 1.45 25.38
CA ALA A 47 5.17 1.06 24.26
C ALA A 47 4.33 0.85 22.98
N THR A 48 3.08 0.39 23.14
CA THR A 48 2.14 0.25 22.03
C THR A 48 1.77 1.63 21.47
N VAL A 49 1.53 2.64 22.32
CA VAL A 49 1.23 4.01 21.89
C VAL A 49 2.44 4.64 21.18
N LEU A 50 3.67 4.39 21.64
CA LEU A 50 4.90 4.85 20.97
C LEU A 50 5.07 4.19 19.58
N ALA A 51 4.89 2.87 19.49
CA ALA A 51 4.93 2.13 18.23
C ALA A 51 3.88 2.67 17.25
N TRP A 52 2.67 2.94 17.74
CA TRP A 52 1.60 3.51 16.92
C TRP A 52 1.91 4.93 16.42
N LYS A 53 2.47 5.81 17.27
CA LYS A 53 2.87 7.16 16.84
C LYS A 53 3.90 7.08 15.70
N THR A 54 4.86 6.18 15.83
CA THR A 54 5.91 5.94 14.82
C THR A 54 5.30 5.43 13.52
N TRP A 55 4.47 4.40 13.60
CA TRP A 55 3.74 3.87 12.45
C TRP A 55 2.87 4.94 11.77
N ARG A 56 2.11 5.73 12.54
CA ARG A 56 1.20 6.76 12.00
C ARG A 56 1.96 7.86 11.24
N ALA A 57 3.15 8.22 11.70
CA ALA A 57 4.02 9.15 10.98
C ALA A 57 4.49 8.55 9.65
N ALA A 58 4.93 7.28 9.65
CA ALA A 58 5.32 6.56 8.44
C ALA A 58 4.14 6.41 7.45
N HIS A 59 2.98 5.97 7.92
CA HIS A 59 1.75 5.84 7.12
C HIS A 59 1.38 7.15 6.41
N ARG A 60 1.40 8.29 7.14
CA ARG A 60 1.16 9.62 6.54
C ARG A 60 2.19 9.96 5.47
N ARG A 61 3.46 9.63 5.70
CA ARG A 61 4.54 9.84 4.73
C ARG A 61 4.33 8.99 3.48
N THR A 62 4.00 7.71 3.62
CA THR A 62 3.69 6.82 2.49
C THR A 62 2.54 7.35 1.67
N LEU A 63 1.42 7.77 2.30
CA LEU A 63 0.28 8.35 1.59
C LEU A 63 0.65 9.63 0.83
N ALA A 64 1.46 10.51 1.43
CA ALA A 64 1.92 11.72 0.77
C ALA A 64 2.80 11.41 -0.45
N LEU A 65 3.71 10.45 -0.33
CA LEU A 65 4.59 10.01 -1.42
C LEU A 65 3.80 9.31 -2.53
N CYS A 66 2.81 8.48 -2.19
CA CYS A 66 1.91 7.84 -3.14
C CYS A 66 1.13 8.87 -3.98
N ARG A 67 0.50 9.86 -3.32
CA ARG A 67 -0.18 10.96 -4.04
C ARG A 67 0.77 11.76 -4.94
N LYS A 68 1.99 12.00 -4.46
CA LYS A 68 3.02 12.70 -5.24
C LYS A 68 3.45 11.87 -6.46
N GLN A 69 3.69 10.57 -6.29
CA GLN A 69 4.02 9.64 -7.37
C GLN A 69 2.90 9.64 -8.42
N GLN A 70 1.63 9.47 -8.03
CA GLN A 70 0.48 9.44 -8.94
C GLN A 70 0.33 10.75 -9.73
N ARG A 71 0.56 11.90 -9.07
CA ARG A 71 0.54 13.20 -9.74
C ARG A 71 1.65 13.34 -10.77
N LEU A 72 2.86 12.88 -10.45
CA LEU A 72 4.01 12.93 -11.36
C LEU A 72 3.83 11.95 -12.53
N GLU A 73 3.33 10.74 -12.27
CA GLU A 73 2.96 9.76 -13.30
C GLU A 73 1.94 10.33 -14.27
N SER A 74 0.85 10.91 -13.73
CA SER A 74 -0.18 11.57 -14.53
C SER A 74 0.42 12.70 -15.36
N LYS A 75 1.35 13.47 -14.80
CA LYS A 75 2.04 14.55 -15.53
C LYS A 75 2.89 13.99 -16.68
N LEU A 76 3.67 12.93 -16.47
CA LEU A 76 4.46 12.31 -17.54
C LEU A 76 3.55 11.75 -18.62
N ALA A 77 2.53 10.97 -18.25
CA ALA A 77 1.61 10.33 -19.18
C ALA A 77 0.89 11.37 -20.05
N ARG A 78 0.53 12.52 -19.48
CA ARG A 78 -0.14 13.60 -20.20
C ARG A 78 0.80 14.44 -21.07
N THR A 79 2.09 14.51 -20.74
CA THR A 79 3.07 15.36 -21.44
C THR A 79 3.82 14.61 -22.54
N ILE A 80 4.25 13.39 -22.25
CA ILE A 80 5.05 12.56 -23.15
C ILE A 80 4.20 11.42 -23.74
N GLY A 81 3.27 10.87 -22.97
CA GLY A 81 2.59 9.61 -23.30
C GLY A 81 3.47 8.40 -22.98
N PHE A 82 2.86 7.24 -22.72
CA PHE A 82 3.63 6.03 -22.46
C PHE A 82 4.49 5.64 -23.69
N PRO A 83 5.72 5.13 -23.48
CA PRO A 83 6.58 4.69 -24.57
C PRO A 83 5.87 3.71 -25.50
N GLN A 84 5.71 4.13 -26.77
CA GLN A 84 5.02 3.38 -27.81
C GLN A 84 5.53 3.81 -29.20
N ALA A 85 5.47 2.90 -30.15
CA ALA A 85 5.68 3.15 -31.57
C ALA A 85 4.36 2.94 -32.33
N VAL A 86 4.14 3.78 -33.36
CA VAL A 86 2.97 3.68 -34.24
C VAL A 86 3.39 2.98 -35.52
N LEU A 87 2.76 1.83 -35.79
CA LEU A 87 2.90 1.07 -37.01
C LEU A 87 1.81 1.48 -37.99
N ASN A 88 2.23 1.95 -39.16
CA ASN A 88 1.33 2.17 -40.29
C ASN A 88 1.86 1.36 -41.48
N ALA A 89 1.13 0.33 -41.86
CA ALA A 89 1.49 -0.61 -42.92
C ALA A 89 0.21 -1.01 -43.68
N ALA A 90 0.31 -1.26 -44.99
CA ALA A 90 -0.85 -1.56 -45.83
C ALA A 90 -1.53 -2.88 -45.45
N GLU A 91 -0.76 -3.77 -44.82
CA GLU A 91 -1.20 -5.08 -44.32
C GLU A 91 -1.97 -4.99 -43.00
N LEU A 92 -1.94 -3.84 -42.34
CA LEU A 92 -2.68 -3.60 -41.11
C LEU A 92 -4.01 -2.89 -41.42
N PRO A 93 -5.13 -3.33 -40.81
CA PRO A 93 -6.44 -2.72 -41.05
C PRO A 93 -6.54 -1.28 -40.53
N SER A 94 -5.68 -0.89 -39.59
CA SER A 94 -5.56 0.48 -39.08
C SER A 94 -4.20 0.70 -38.42
N PRO A 95 -3.76 1.95 -38.21
CA PRO A 95 -2.53 2.24 -37.49
C PRO A 95 -2.53 1.61 -36.10
N MET A 96 -1.55 0.74 -35.83
CA MET A 96 -1.46 -0.02 -34.58
C MET A 96 -0.38 0.56 -33.68
N ARG A 97 -0.66 0.66 -32.37
CA ARG A 97 0.34 1.06 -31.38
C ARG A 97 0.96 -0.18 -30.76
N VAL A 98 2.29 -0.25 -30.78
CA VAL A 98 3.07 -1.26 -30.07
C VAL A 98 3.87 -0.61 -28.96
N SER A 99 3.82 -1.18 -27.77
CA SER A 99 4.54 -0.67 -26.59
C SER A 99 5.83 -1.45 -26.29
N SER A 100 6.07 -2.56 -27.00
CA SER A 100 7.29 -3.36 -26.84
C SER A 100 7.70 -4.08 -28.12
N LEU A 101 8.97 -4.45 -28.22
CA LEU A 101 9.46 -5.31 -29.31
C LEU A 101 8.86 -6.70 -29.27
N ARG A 102 8.55 -7.24 -28.08
CA ARG A 102 7.87 -8.53 -27.95
C ARG A 102 6.50 -8.49 -28.62
N GLN A 103 5.69 -7.48 -28.31
CA GLN A 103 4.36 -7.31 -28.91
C GLN A 103 4.46 -7.15 -30.43
N PHE A 104 5.48 -6.43 -30.90
CA PHE A 104 5.75 -6.32 -32.33
C PHE A 104 6.13 -7.67 -32.95
N ASP A 105 7.00 -8.45 -32.30
CA ASP A 105 7.45 -9.76 -32.79
C ASP A 105 6.29 -10.77 -32.85
N GLU A 106 5.37 -10.72 -31.86
CA GLU A 106 4.12 -11.48 -31.86
C GLU A 106 3.24 -11.08 -33.06
N LEU A 107 3.04 -9.78 -33.30
CA LEU A 107 2.28 -9.29 -34.46
C LEU A 107 2.95 -9.69 -35.80
N ALA A 108 4.29 -9.66 -35.85
CA ALA A 108 5.08 -10.02 -37.03
C ALA A 108 5.17 -11.55 -37.24
N ALA A 109 4.67 -12.36 -36.30
CA ALA A 109 4.45 -13.78 -36.51
C ALA A 109 3.23 -14.00 -37.43
N ASP A 110 2.14 -13.26 -37.17
CA ASP A 110 0.90 -13.32 -37.94
C ASP A 110 1.01 -12.55 -39.27
N VAL A 111 1.81 -11.49 -39.31
CA VAL A 111 2.06 -10.67 -40.51
C VAL A 111 3.57 -10.60 -40.82
N PRO A 112 4.13 -11.61 -41.51
CA PRO A 112 5.59 -11.73 -41.70
C PRO A 112 6.25 -10.56 -42.44
N SER A 113 5.51 -9.80 -43.27
CA SER A 113 6.04 -8.63 -43.98
C SER A 113 6.52 -7.54 -43.02
N LEU A 114 5.91 -7.44 -41.82
CA LEU A 114 6.28 -6.47 -40.81
C LEU A 114 7.70 -6.68 -40.27
N ARG A 115 8.26 -7.90 -40.33
CA ARG A 115 9.60 -8.21 -39.77
C ARG A 115 10.70 -7.30 -40.30
N THR A 116 10.56 -6.84 -41.55
CA THR A 116 11.48 -5.87 -42.18
C THR A 116 11.57 -4.55 -41.41
N ARG A 117 10.51 -4.16 -40.70
CA ARG A 117 10.39 -2.91 -39.95
C ARG A 117 10.84 -3.00 -38.50
N ARG A 118 11.32 -4.18 -38.06
CA ARG A 118 11.70 -4.40 -36.65
C ARG A 118 12.72 -3.39 -36.14
N ALA A 119 13.72 -3.05 -36.96
CA ALA A 119 14.74 -2.07 -36.60
C ALA A 119 14.14 -0.67 -36.42
N GLU A 120 13.26 -0.23 -37.33
CA GLU A 120 12.57 1.05 -37.24
C GLU A 120 11.73 1.16 -35.95
N VAL A 121 11.01 0.09 -35.60
CA VAL A 121 10.21 0.02 -34.38
C VAL A 121 11.08 0.06 -33.14
N ALA A 122 12.21 -0.66 -33.15
CA ALA A 122 13.17 -0.63 -32.05
C ALA A 122 13.71 0.78 -31.81
N GLU A 123 14.09 1.49 -32.88
CA GLU A 123 14.55 2.89 -32.81
C GLU A 123 13.44 3.81 -32.29
N ALA A 124 12.21 3.69 -32.81
CA ALA A 124 11.08 4.52 -32.39
C ALA A 124 10.75 4.32 -30.90
N LEU A 125 10.74 3.07 -30.42
CA LEU A 125 10.54 2.76 -29.01
C LEU A 125 11.67 3.33 -28.14
N ARG A 126 12.93 3.17 -28.55
CA ARG A 126 14.09 3.73 -27.82
C ARG A 126 14.07 5.25 -27.75
N ALA A 127 13.78 5.92 -28.87
CA ALA A 127 13.67 7.37 -28.92
C ALA A 127 12.53 7.90 -28.02
N HIS A 128 11.39 7.18 -27.97
CA HIS A 128 10.31 7.53 -27.05
C HIS A 128 10.72 7.29 -25.59
N GLN A 129 11.31 6.14 -25.28
CA GLN A 129 11.81 5.84 -23.94
C GLN A 129 12.79 6.90 -23.46
N GLN A 130 13.71 7.34 -24.31
CA GLN A 130 14.67 8.38 -23.94
C GLN A 130 13.98 9.70 -23.59
N ARG A 131 12.99 10.14 -24.37
CA ARG A 131 12.18 11.33 -24.03
C ARG A 131 11.43 11.17 -22.71
N TRP A 132 10.93 9.97 -22.44
CA TRP A 132 10.26 9.66 -21.17
C TRP A 132 11.24 9.73 -19.99
N ASP A 133 12.43 9.14 -20.14
CA ASP A 133 13.47 9.12 -19.11
C ASP A 133 14.06 10.51 -18.86
N ASP A 134 14.22 11.34 -19.90
CA ASP A 134 14.62 12.74 -19.78
C ASP A 134 13.57 13.55 -19.00
N ALA A 135 12.29 13.38 -19.33
CA ALA A 135 11.20 14.04 -18.63
C ALA A 135 11.08 13.57 -17.18
N ASP A 136 11.26 12.27 -16.93
CA ASP A 136 11.31 11.70 -15.59
C ASP A 136 12.47 12.28 -14.78
N ARG A 137 13.69 12.30 -15.33
CA ARG A 137 14.85 12.95 -14.69
C ARG A 137 14.57 14.41 -14.32
N ALA A 138 13.85 15.14 -15.17
CA ALA A 138 13.52 16.53 -14.94
C ALA A 138 12.46 16.73 -13.82
N ILE A 139 11.51 15.80 -13.64
CA ILE A 139 10.42 15.96 -12.66
C ILE A 139 10.56 15.07 -11.41
N GLY A 140 11.48 14.11 -11.42
CA GLY A 140 11.78 13.19 -10.33
C GLY A 140 10.69 12.15 -10.06
N TYR A 141 10.05 11.60 -11.10
CA TYR A 141 9.00 10.59 -10.94
C TYR A 141 9.57 9.28 -10.37
N THR A 142 10.58 8.69 -11.00
CA THR A 142 11.20 7.43 -10.56
C THR A 142 11.82 7.57 -9.17
N ALA A 143 12.45 8.70 -8.87
CA ALA A 143 12.96 8.99 -7.53
C ALA A 143 11.83 9.00 -6.47
N THR A 144 10.70 9.64 -6.79
CA THR A 144 9.53 9.67 -5.89
C THR A 144 8.89 8.28 -5.74
N ARG A 145 8.81 7.51 -6.82
CA ARG A 145 8.33 6.12 -6.81
C ARG A 145 9.20 5.24 -5.91
N ASN A 146 10.52 5.36 -6.01
CA ASN A 146 11.44 4.60 -5.15
C ASN A 146 11.32 5.01 -3.68
N ALA A 147 11.15 6.31 -3.40
CA ALA A 147 10.91 6.80 -2.04
C ALA A 147 9.57 6.31 -1.48
N GLU A 148 8.51 6.24 -2.30
CA GLU A 148 7.22 5.66 -1.92
C GLU A 148 7.36 4.17 -1.59
N ALA A 149 8.05 3.40 -2.44
CA ALA A 149 8.29 1.99 -2.20
C ALA A 149 9.06 1.75 -0.89
N ALA A 150 10.12 2.53 -0.64
CA ALA A 150 10.88 2.44 0.61
C ALA A 150 10.03 2.84 1.83
N ALA A 151 9.19 3.87 1.72
CA ALA A 151 8.28 4.27 2.79
C ALA A 151 7.21 3.21 3.07
N SER A 152 6.69 2.54 2.03
CA SER A 152 5.76 1.42 2.19
C SER A 152 6.40 0.26 2.94
N VAL A 153 7.63 -0.12 2.59
CA VAL A 153 8.36 -1.19 3.29
C VAL A 153 8.58 -0.85 4.77
N ASP A 154 8.95 0.39 5.08
CA ASP A 154 9.12 0.83 6.47
C ASP A 154 7.77 0.87 7.22
N GLU A 155 6.70 1.34 6.59
CA GLU A 155 5.35 1.31 7.13
C GLU A 155 4.90 -0.13 7.47
N ASP A 156 5.16 -1.08 6.58
CA ASP A 156 4.83 -2.51 6.77
C ASP A 156 5.61 -3.11 7.95
N ARG A 157 6.90 -2.75 8.10
CA ARG A 157 7.71 -3.15 9.26
C ARG A 157 7.14 -2.57 10.56
N LEU A 158 6.79 -1.27 10.56
CA LEU A 158 6.31 -0.57 11.74
C LEU A 158 4.92 -1.06 12.17
N ILE A 159 4.04 -1.41 11.24
CA ILE A 159 2.73 -1.95 11.60
C ILE A 159 2.85 -3.35 12.20
N ALA A 160 3.77 -4.18 11.67
CA ALA A 160 4.07 -5.48 12.26
C ALA A 160 4.60 -5.33 13.70
N THR A 161 5.51 -4.38 13.95
CA THR A 161 5.99 -4.05 15.31
C THR A 161 4.86 -3.60 16.23
N LEU A 162 3.96 -2.72 15.75
CA LEU A 162 2.81 -2.28 16.53
C LEU A 162 1.92 -3.46 16.96
N PHE A 163 1.60 -4.38 16.04
CA PHE A 163 0.75 -5.51 16.38
C PHE A 163 1.42 -6.54 17.28
N ALA A 164 2.74 -6.73 17.16
CA ALA A 164 3.54 -7.60 18.01
C ALA A 164 3.79 -7.04 19.43
N THR A 165 3.67 -5.73 19.63
CA THR A 165 3.84 -5.10 20.95
C THR A 165 2.59 -5.34 21.80
N ASP A 166 2.73 -5.92 23.00
CA ASP A 166 1.57 -6.16 23.87
C ASP A 166 0.93 -4.85 24.35
N ALA A 167 -0.40 -4.80 24.25
CA ALA A 167 -1.16 -3.66 24.73
C ALA A 167 -1.48 -3.85 26.21
N THR A 168 -0.83 -3.09 27.08
CA THR A 168 -1.07 -3.09 28.53
C THR A 168 -2.11 -2.04 28.95
N SER A 169 -2.63 -1.26 28.00
CA SER A 169 -3.59 -0.18 28.26
C SER A 169 -4.72 -0.11 27.23
N LEU A 170 -5.83 0.52 27.61
CA LEU A 170 -6.92 0.85 26.69
C LEU A 170 -6.47 1.81 25.57
N CYS A 171 -5.50 2.69 25.84
CA CYS A 171 -4.89 3.55 24.83
C CYS A 171 -4.13 2.73 23.78
N GLY A 172 -3.37 1.71 24.21
CA GLY A 172 -2.68 0.77 23.32
C GLY A 172 -3.65 -0.05 22.46
N LEU A 173 -4.75 -0.53 23.03
CA LEU A 173 -5.81 -1.21 22.26
C LEU A 173 -6.47 -0.29 21.24
N SER A 174 -6.79 0.95 21.64
CA SER A 174 -7.33 1.98 20.74
C SER A 174 -6.36 2.30 19.58
N ALA A 175 -5.06 2.34 19.87
CA ALA A 175 -4.01 2.55 18.89
C ALA A 175 -3.91 1.42 17.86
N LYS A 176 -3.98 0.15 18.28
CA LYS A 176 -4.04 -1.01 17.37
C LYS A 176 -5.30 -0.98 16.50
N LEU A 177 -6.46 -0.66 17.07
CA LEU A 177 -7.71 -0.50 16.32
C LEU A 177 -7.64 0.64 15.30
N ASP A 178 -7.02 1.77 15.65
CA ASP A 178 -6.81 2.90 14.74
C ASP A 178 -5.98 2.48 13.52
N ALA A 179 -4.87 1.75 13.74
CA ALA A 179 -4.03 1.24 12.67
C ALA A 179 -4.76 0.24 11.76
N LEU A 180 -5.51 -0.70 12.35
CA LEU A 180 -6.30 -1.68 11.59
C LEU A 180 -7.33 -1.01 10.67
N ILE A 181 -8.05 -0.01 11.20
CA ILE A 181 -9.04 0.75 10.44
C ILE A 181 -8.37 1.55 9.32
N ALA A 182 -7.26 2.22 9.62
CA ALA A 182 -6.53 3.03 8.64
C ALA A 182 -6.00 2.18 7.48
N VAL A 183 -5.45 0.99 7.75
CA VAL A 183 -4.92 0.11 6.69
C VAL A 183 -6.03 -0.55 5.88
N GLY A 184 -7.06 -1.08 6.53
CA GLY A 184 -8.05 -1.88 5.80
C GLY A 184 -9.20 -1.07 5.19
N ALA A 185 -9.46 0.15 5.66
CA ALA A 185 -10.45 1.03 5.03
C ALA A 185 -9.93 1.73 3.76
N GLU A 186 -8.64 1.58 3.43
CA GLU A 186 -8.04 2.10 2.21
C GLU A 186 -8.31 1.15 1.02
N GLY A 187 -9.36 1.46 0.25
CA GLY A 187 -9.66 0.76 -1.01
C GLY A 187 -11.15 0.79 -1.40
N ALA A 188 -11.45 0.49 -2.66
CA ALA A 188 -12.83 0.35 -3.18
C ALA A 188 -13.64 -0.75 -2.47
N GLU A 189 -12.92 -1.67 -1.83
CA GLU A 189 -13.40 -2.80 -1.01
C GLU A 189 -13.92 -2.41 0.38
N GLY A 190 -13.95 -1.11 0.70
CA GLY A 190 -14.47 -0.57 1.98
C GLY A 190 -15.94 -0.87 2.28
N ARG A 191 -16.62 -1.66 1.44
CA ARG A 191 -17.99 -2.14 1.63
C ARG A 191 -18.08 -3.60 2.11
N GLN A 192 -17.03 -4.41 1.97
CA GLN A 192 -17.08 -5.87 2.22
C GLN A 192 -16.58 -6.31 3.61
N PHE A 193 -16.19 -5.36 4.47
CA PHE A 193 -15.66 -5.63 5.81
C PHE A 193 -16.31 -4.68 6.83
N PRO A 194 -16.53 -5.07 8.11
CA PRO A 194 -17.30 -4.31 9.10
C PRO A 194 -16.55 -3.06 9.64
N TRP A 195 -16.09 -2.20 8.74
CA TRP A 195 -15.47 -0.92 9.06
C TRP A 195 -16.38 0.01 9.86
N PRO A 196 -17.70 0.10 9.59
CA PRO A 196 -18.61 0.89 10.44
C PRO A 196 -18.59 0.44 11.90
N GLU A 197 -18.60 -0.87 12.15
CA GLU A 197 -18.62 -1.50 13.47
C GLU A 197 -17.29 -1.27 14.19
N LEU A 198 -16.15 -1.51 13.52
CA LEU A 198 -14.83 -1.22 14.11
C LEU A 198 -14.65 0.26 14.46
N ARG A 199 -15.17 1.17 13.62
CA ARG A 199 -15.19 2.61 13.93
C ARG A 199 -16.09 2.96 15.11
N ARG A 200 -17.15 2.20 15.39
CA ARG A 200 -17.99 2.34 16.59
C ARG A 200 -17.21 1.86 17.82
N ILE A 201 -16.64 0.66 17.77
CA ILE A 201 -15.82 0.09 18.85
C ILE A 201 -14.68 1.05 19.25
N ARG A 202 -13.93 1.59 18.27
CA ARG A 202 -12.86 2.57 18.54
C ARG A 202 -13.41 3.83 19.24
N ARG A 203 -14.59 4.31 18.86
CA ARG A 203 -15.25 5.47 19.51
C ARG A 203 -15.67 5.15 20.94
N ASP A 204 -16.18 3.96 21.19
CA ASP A 204 -16.60 3.55 22.53
C ASP A 204 -15.39 3.37 23.46
N VAL A 205 -14.29 2.76 22.98
CA VAL A 205 -13.01 2.69 23.73
C VAL A 205 -12.49 4.09 24.07
N ALA A 206 -12.50 5.02 23.10
CA ALA A 206 -12.07 6.39 23.34
C ALA A 206 -12.95 7.12 24.37
N ARG A 207 -14.27 6.86 24.39
CA ARG A 207 -15.19 7.38 25.40
C ARG A 207 -14.85 6.82 26.79
N ILE A 208 -14.61 5.52 26.90
CA ILE A 208 -14.30 4.85 28.19
C ILE A 208 -12.98 5.36 28.76
N VAL A 209 -11.96 5.59 27.93
CA VAL A 209 -10.68 6.18 28.36
C VAL A 209 -10.85 7.59 28.92
N GLN A 210 -11.87 8.33 28.49
CA GLN A 210 -12.17 9.69 28.95
C GLN A 210 -13.10 9.75 30.16
N LEU A 211 -13.69 8.61 30.58
CA LEU A 211 -14.52 8.58 31.79
C LEU A 211 -13.61 8.70 33.02
N PRO A 212 -13.96 9.56 34.01
CA PRO A 212 -13.30 9.53 35.30
C PRO A 212 -13.37 8.11 35.85
N ARG A 213 -12.22 7.55 36.27
CA ARG A 213 -12.23 6.35 37.10
C ARG A 213 -12.94 6.76 38.39
N TYR A 214 -14.21 6.41 38.52
CA TYR A 214 -14.86 6.44 39.82
C TYR A 214 -14.14 5.39 40.65
N ASP A 215 -13.18 5.85 41.46
CA ASP A 215 -12.61 5.03 42.52
C ASP A 215 -13.78 4.50 43.35
N THR A 216 -13.90 3.18 43.41
CA THR A 216 -14.72 2.50 44.40
C THR A 216 -14.06 2.70 45.76
N ALA A 217 -14.18 3.90 46.31
CA ALA A 217 -13.96 4.20 47.71
C ALA A 217 -15.31 4.61 48.31
N ASP A 218 -15.89 3.65 49.03
CA ASP A 218 -16.87 3.77 50.11
C ASP A 218 -18.00 2.74 49.98
N PHE A 219 -17.67 1.51 50.39
CA PHE A 219 -18.62 0.66 51.10
C PHE A 219 -17.93 0.10 52.34
N THR A 220 -17.76 0.98 53.33
CA THR A 220 -17.68 0.57 54.74
C THR A 220 -18.96 1.02 55.42
N ALA A 221 -19.84 0.06 55.71
CA ALA A 221 -20.73 0.02 56.87
C ALA A 221 -21.23 -1.42 57.04
#